data_AF-A0A2A2G766-F1
#
_entry.id   AF-A0A2A2G766-F1
#
_cell.length_a   1.000
_cell.length_b   1.000
_cell.length_c   1.000
_cell.angle_alpha   90.00
_cell.angle_beta   90.00
_cell.angle_gamma   90.00
#
_symmetry.space_group_name_H-M   'P 1'
#
loop_
_entity.id
_entity.type
_entity.pdbx_description
1 polymer ?
#
loop_
_entity_poly.entity_id
_entity_poly.type
_entity_poly.pdbx_seq_one_letter_code
_entity_poly.pdbx_strand_id
1 'polypeptide(L)'
;MFRKYSPFLTGSKTALLLPILALLTLTFCSQKTNHSDSNSSKLDHVPELHVDFNRSEELGIPKTLAARFTTSGELFTGTQKVYNTENDSLYMKYYFKDGIETKVIHYKKDGDINKLIKGRYLNKLIVKEIYTNGVLLYQNVPPTESEDGIGHLRGWHENGQLSVETTYTGDQVRQGLLIEYDEEGNIITQERYEDGKLVETIK
;
A
#
# COMPACT_ATOMS: atom_id res chain seq x y z
N MET A 1 26.28 -48.76 34.89
CA MET A 1 24.86 -48.33 34.85
C MET A 1 24.74 -47.28 33.74
N PHE A 2 23.78 -47.48 32.84
CA PHE A 2 23.60 -46.76 31.57
C PHE A 2 23.03 -45.33 31.72
N ARG A 3 23.37 -44.46 30.74
CA ARG A 3 22.54 -43.39 30.12
C ARG A 3 22.31 -42.08 30.95
N LYS A 4 22.25 -40.86 30.39
CA LYS A 4 22.04 -40.35 29.00
C LYS A 4 22.80 -39.05 28.69
N TYR A 5 23.10 -38.90 27.40
CA TYR A 5 23.46 -37.70 26.64
C TYR A 5 22.27 -36.73 26.40
N SER A 6 22.60 -35.43 26.18
CA SER A 6 22.01 -34.50 25.18
C SER A 6 20.67 -33.78 25.50
N PRO A 7 20.27 -32.65 24.84
CA PRO A 7 21.00 -31.45 24.35
C PRO A 7 20.24 -30.10 24.57
N PHE A 8 20.85 -29.01 24.10
CA PHE A 8 20.27 -27.76 23.53
C PHE A 8 18.74 -27.64 23.38
N LEU A 9 18.22 -26.42 23.66
CA LEU A 9 17.20 -25.70 22.87
C LEU A 9 17.38 -24.18 23.13
N THR A 10 18.02 -23.44 22.23
CA THR A 10 17.38 -22.53 21.24
C THR A 10 16.64 -21.33 21.84
N GLY A 11 17.26 -20.16 21.78
CA GLY A 11 16.57 -18.86 21.78
C GLY A 11 16.96 -18.10 20.51
N SER A 12 16.44 -18.55 19.37
CA SER A 12 16.56 -17.82 18.11
C SER A 12 15.75 -16.53 18.22
N LYS A 13 16.41 -15.38 18.40
CA LYS A 13 15.80 -14.06 18.21
C LYS A 13 15.58 -13.85 16.71
N THR A 14 14.64 -14.56 16.11
CA THR A 14 14.07 -14.16 14.84
C THR A 14 13.08 -13.04 15.15
N ALA A 15 13.57 -11.80 15.12
CA ALA A 15 12.72 -10.63 15.02
C ALA A 15 11.79 -10.81 13.80
N LEU A 16 10.50 -10.84 14.05
CA LEU A 16 9.43 -10.94 13.05
C LEU A 16 9.33 -9.61 12.28
N LEU A 17 10.37 -9.21 11.53
CA LEU A 17 10.39 -7.94 10.79
C LEU A 17 9.93 -8.05 9.32
N LEU A 18 9.37 -9.19 8.91
CA LEU A 18 9.22 -9.51 7.50
C LEU A 18 7.95 -9.07 6.75
N PRO A 19 6.87 -8.49 7.33
CA PRO A 19 5.75 -8.04 6.50
C PRO A 19 5.88 -6.59 6.00
N ILE A 20 6.53 -5.68 6.74
CA ILE A 20 6.50 -4.23 6.43
C ILE A 20 7.50 -3.87 5.34
N LEU A 21 8.71 -4.47 5.33
CA LEU A 21 9.70 -4.23 4.28
C LEU A 21 9.20 -4.72 2.90
N ALA A 22 8.37 -5.76 2.87
CA ALA A 22 7.71 -6.23 1.66
C ALA A 22 6.69 -5.22 1.12
N LEU A 23 6.02 -4.42 1.96
CA LEU A 23 5.15 -3.34 1.48
C LEU A 23 5.92 -2.22 0.77
N LEU A 24 7.16 -1.94 1.18
CA LEU A 24 8.01 -0.94 0.52
C LEU A 24 8.42 -1.39 -0.89
N THR A 25 8.77 -2.66 -1.08
CA THR A 25 9.16 -3.20 -2.40
C THR A 25 7.97 -3.36 -3.36
N LEU A 26 6.75 -3.50 -2.84
CA LEU A 26 5.53 -3.65 -3.65
C LEU A 26 5.03 -2.34 -4.29
N THR A 27 5.57 -1.17 -3.92
CA THR A 27 5.10 0.11 -4.47
C THR A 27 5.78 0.54 -5.77
N PHE A 28 6.94 -0.05 -6.12
CA PHE A 28 7.71 0.38 -7.29
C PHE A 28 8.19 -0.76 -8.19
N CYS A 29 7.66 -1.98 -8.03
CA CYS A 29 7.66 -2.92 -9.14
C CYS A 29 6.66 -2.41 -10.20
N SER A 30 7.16 -1.62 -11.16
CA SER A 30 6.66 -1.66 -12.54
C SER A 30 6.96 -3.06 -13.11
N GLN A 31 6.38 -4.09 -12.51
CA GLN A 31 6.10 -5.27 -13.30
C GLN A 31 5.06 -4.80 -14.30
N LYS A 32 5.37 -4.90 -15.60
CA LYS A 32 4.34 -5.08 -16.60
C LYS A 32 3.40 -6.12 -16.01
N THR A 33 2.25 -5.67 -15.53
CA THR A 33 1.17 -6.56 -15.18
C THR A 33 0.76 -7.15 -16.51
N ASN A 34 1.40 -8.26 -16.86
CA ASN A 34 0.73 -9.27 -17.65
C ASN A 34 -0.55 -9.51 -16.87
N HIS A 35 -1.65 -8.96 -17.36
CA HIS A 35 -2.99 -9.37 -16.98
C HIS A 35 -3.11 -10.83 -17.40
N SER A 36 -2.48 -11.74 -16.65
CA SER A 36 -2.87 -13.13 -16.64
C SER A 36 -4.01 -13.20 -15.64
N ASP A 37 -5.20 -13.31 -16.18
CA ASP A 37 -6.42 -13.65 -15.47
C ASP A 37 -6.14 -14.69 -14.38
N SER A 38 -6.10 -14.23 -13.14
CA SER A 38 -6.12 -15.12 -11.98
C SER A 38 -7.30 -14.70 -11.12
N ASN A 39 -8.37 -15.49 -11.22
CA ASN A 39 -9.63 -15.40 -10.45
C ASN A 39 -10.59 -14.25 -10.79
N SER A 40 -10.91 -14.01 -12.06
CA SER A 40 -12.04 -13.12 -12.45
C SER A 40 -13.42 -13.73 -12.16
N SER A 41 -13.51 -14.95 -11.64
CA SER A 41 -14.76 -15.60 -11.33
C SER A 41 -15.08 -15.48 -9.83
N LYS A 42 -16.10 -14.66 -9.50
CA LYS A 42 -16.96 -14.62 -8.28
C LYS A 42 -17.11 -13.26 -7.57
N LEU A 43 -16.95 -12.14 -8.26
CA LEU A 43 -17.24 -10.81 -7.69
C LEU A 43 -18.25 -10.06 -8.55
N ASP A 44 -19.26 -9.48 -7.91
CA ASP A 44 -20.26 -8.63 -8.54
C ASP A 44 -20.06 -7.16 -8.14
N HIS A 45 -20.09 -6.25 -9.10
CA HIS A 45 -19.73 -4.84 -8.94
C HIS A 45 -20.95 -3.96 -9.19
N VAL A 46 -21.33 -3.15 -8.19
CA VAL A 46 -22.53 -2.31 -8.24
C VAL A 46 -22.21 -0.87 -7.83
N PRO A 47 -22.38 0.14 -8.71
CA PRO A 47 -22.81 0.01 -10.10
C PRO A 47 -21.72 -0.57 -11.00
N GLU A 48 -22.12 -1.02 -12.19
CA GLU A 48 -21.19 -1.36 -13.27
C GLU A 48 -20.46 -0.10 -13.72
N LEU A 49 -19.13 -0.18 -13.73
CA LEU A 49 -18.24 0.89 -14.15
C LEU A 49 -17.18 0.30 -15.07
N HIS A 50 -16.72 1.08 -16.04
CA HIS A 50 -15.67 0.67 -16.94
C HIS A 50 -14.46 1.61 -16.89
N VAL A 51 -13.37 1.16 -17.49
CA VAL A 51 -12.16 1.96 -17.70
C VAL A 51 -12.07 2.30 -19.17
N ASP A 52 -11.89 3.57 -19.47
CA ASP A 52 -11.56 4.03 -20.81
C ASP A 52 -10.24 4.80 -20.77
N PHE A 53 -9.18 4.15 -21.21
CA PHE A 53 -7.84 4.73 -21.19
C PHE A 53 -7.65 5.83 -22.24
N ASN A 54 -8.35 5.76 -23.37
CA ASN A 54 -8.26 6.77 -24.42
C ASN A 54 -8.97 8.05 -23.94
N ARG A 55 -10.19 7.90 -23.40
CA ARG A 55 -10.94 9.01 -22.82
C ARG A 55 -10.21 9.62 -21.63
N SER A 56 -9.55 8.80 -20.82
CA SER A 56 -8.69 9.30 -19.73
C SER A 56 -7.58 10.20 -20.25
N GLU A 57 -6.89 9.81 -21.33
CA GLU A 57 -5.85 10.64 -21.95
C GLU A 57 -6.40 11.94 -22.52
N GLU A 58 -7.55 11.91 -23.20
CA GLU A 58 -8.23 13.11 -23.70
C GLU A 58 -8.56 14.11 -22.58
N LEU A 59 -8.88 13.60 -21.39
CA LEU A 59 -9.19 14.40 -20.19
C LEU A 59 -7.94 14.77 -19.37
N GLY A 60 -6.74 14.39 -19.81
CA GLY A 60 -5.50 14.63 -19.08
C GLY A 60 -5.36 13.84 -17.77
N ILE A 61 -6.09 12.73 -17.65
CA ILE A 61 -6.04 11.83 -16.50
C ILE A 61 -4.97 10.76 -16.77
N PRO A 62 -3.95 10.61 -15.91
CA PRO A 62 -2.96 9.55 -16.07
C PRO A 62 -3.59 8.16 -16.13
N LYS A 63 -3.20 7.35 -17.12
CA LYS A 63 -3.67 5.96 -17.30
C LYS A 63 -3.47 5.10 -16.04
N THR A 64 -2.45 5.40 -15.25
CA THR A 64 -2.13 4.72 -13.98
C THR A 64 -3.23 4.86 -12.93
N LEU A 65 -4.11 5.88 -13.05
CA LEU A 65 -5.25 6.06 -12.15
C LEU A 65 -6.44 5.19 -12.53
N ALA A 66 -6.45 4.61 -13.73
CA ALA A 66 -7.52 3.76 -14.26
C ALA A 66 -8.92 4.33 -13.96
N ALA A 67 -9.18 5.57 -14.39
CA ALA A 67 -10.41 6.28 -14.06
C ALA A 67 -11.66 5.45 -14.39
N ARG A 68 -12.66 5.53 -13.51
CA ARG A 68 -13.93 4.82 -13.63
C ARG A 68 -14.98 5.70 -14.27
N PHE A 69 -15.61 5.15 -15.29
CA PHE A 69 -16.70 5.76 -16.05
C PHE A 69 -17.98 4.98 -15.84
N THR A 70 -19.10 5.70 -15.81
CA THR A 70 -20.45 5.14 -15.88
C THR A 70 -20.69 4.54 -17.27
N THR A 71 -21.73 3.72 -17.44
CA THR A 71 -22.09 3.14 -18.75
C THR A 71 -22.41 4.19 -19.83
N SER A 72 -22.76 5.42 -19.45
CA SER A 72 -22.94 6.55 -20.38
C SER A 72 -21.63 7.25 -20.79
N GLY A 73 -20.49 6.86 -20.22
CA GLY A 73 -19.18 7.42 -20.50
C GLY A 73 -18.82 8.66 -19.66
N GLU A 74 -19.56 8.95 -18.59
CA GLU A 74 -19.26 10.05 -17.66
C GLU A 74 -18.35 9.58 -16.52
N LEU A 75 -17.44 10.44 -16.06
CA LEU A 75 -16.60 10.16 -14.89
C LEU A 75 -17.47 9.89 -13.65
N PHE A 76 -17.21 8.78 -12.97
CA PHE A 76 -18.03 8.36 -11.84
C PHE A 76 -17.63 9.07 -10.54
N THR A 77 -18.62 9.67 -9.88
CA THR A 77 -18.51 10.12 -8.49
C THR A 77 -19.53 9.38 -7.65
N GLY A 78 -19.07 8.66 -6.64
CA GLY A 78 -19.96 7.86 -5.81
C GLY A 78 -19.28 6.66 -5.16
N THR A 79 -20.08 5.69 -4.77
CA THR A 79 -19.60 4.45 -4.13
C THR A 79 -19.89 3.27 -5.04
N GLN A 80 -18.88 2.44 -5.30
CA GLN A 80 -19.04 1.13 -5.91
C GLN A 80 -18.89 0.05 -4.82
N LYS A 81 -19.88 -0.81 -4.70
CA LYS A 81 -19.87 -1.97 -3.82
C LYS A 81 -19.45 -3.20 -4.62
N VAL A 82 -18.68 -4.07 -4.01
CA VAL A 82 -18.31 -5.36 -4.58
C VAL A 82 -18.78 -6.46 -3.65
N TYR A 83 -19.53 -7.40 -4.20
CA TYR A 83 -20.11 -8.53 -3.49
C TYR A 83 -19.45 -9.82 -3.93
N ASN A 84 -19.34 -10.79 -3.02
CA ASN A 84 -18.96 -12.14 -3.37
C ASN A 84 -20.18 -12.85 -3.98
N THR A 85 -20.08 -13.38 -5.20
CA THR A 85 -21.23 -13.97 -5.91
C THR A 85 -21.66 -15.33 -5.35
N GLU A 86 -20.88 -15.95 -4.46
CA GLU A 86 -21.24 -17.25 -3.87
C GLU A 86 -22.20 -17.12 -2.69
N ASN A 87 -22.13 -15.99 -1.98
CA ASN A 87 -22.86 -15.81 -0.71
C ASN A 87 -23.43 -14.40 -0.52
N ASP A 88 -23.36 -13.56 -1.55
CA ASP A 88 -23.83 -12.16 -1.60
C ASP A 88 -23.27 -11.27 -0.48
N SER A 89 -22.18 -11.70 0.18
CA SER A 89 -21.55 -10.90 1.23
C SER A 89 -20.82 -9.70 0.61
N LEU A 90 -20.95 -8.54 1.26
CA LEU A 90 -20.23 -7.34 0.86
C LEU A 90 -18.73 -7.57 1.09
N TYR A 91 -17.97 -7.66 0.00
CA TYR A 91 -16.54 -7.91 0.02
C TYR A 91 -15.74 -6.60 0.09
N MET A 92 -16.11 -5.61 -0.72
CA MET A 92 -15.41 -4.33 -0.80
C MET A 92 -16.32 -3.13 -1.05
N LYS A 93 -15.84 -1.94 -0.68
CA LYS A 93 -16.38 -0.65 -1.13
C LYS A 93 -15.29 0.24 -1.66
N TYR A 94 -15.48 0.72 -2.88
CA TYR A 94 -14.69 1.79 -3.48
C TYR A 94 -15.45 3.11 -3.41
N TYR A 95 -14.73 4.19 -3.22
CA TYR A 95 -15.25 5.55 -3.27
C TYR A 95 -14.52 6.32 -4.35
N PHE A 96 -15.27 6.90 -5.27
CA PHE A 96 -14.74 7.62 -6.41
C PHE A 96 -15.15 9.08 -6.37
N LYS A 97 -14.24 9.94 -6.82
CA LYS A 97 -14.51 11.33 -7.14
C LYS A 97 -13.90 11.63 -8.50
N ASP A 98 -14.73 12.09 -9.42
CA ASP A 98 -14.35 12.42 -10.80
C ASP A 98 -13.62 11.24 -11.49
N GLY A 99 -14.15 10.02 -11.28
CA GLY A 99 -13.61 8.76 -11.79
C GLY A 99 -12.40 8.24 -11.03
N ILE A 100 -11.82 9.00 -10.10
CA ILE A 100 -10.59 8.63 -9.38
C ILE A 100 -10.92 8.00 -8.03
N GLU A 101 -10.25 6.89 -7.72
CA GLU A 101 -10.40 6.19 -6.44
C GLU A 101 -9.83 7.04 -5.28
N THR A 102 -10.63 7.25 -4.24
CA THR A 102 -10.25 8.04 -3.05
C THR A 102 -10.24 7.20 -1.77
N LYS A 103 -10.94 6.07 -1.74
CA LYS A 103 -11.00 5.21 -0.57
C LYS A 103 -11.44 3.80 -0.96
N VAL A 104 -10.84 2.81 -0.31
CA VAL A 104 -11.24 1.41 -0.41
C VAL A 104 -11.41 0.83 0.98
N ILE A 105 -12.51 0.12 1.19
CA ILE A 105 -12.75 -0.67 2.39
C ILE A 105 -12.83 -2.13 1.99
N HIS A 106 -12.03 -2.98 2.64
CA HIS A 106 -12.13 -4.43 2.55
C HIS A 106 -12.77 -4.96 3.82
N TYR A 107 -13.81 -5.77 3.64
CA TYR A 107 -14.52 -6.41 4.72
C TYR A 107 -14.00 -7.84 4.95
N LYS A 108 -14.06 -8.29 6.20
CA LYS A 108 -13.95 -9.69 6.60
C LYS A 108 -15.27 -10.40 6.34
N LYS A 109 -15.27 -11.74 6.41
CA LYS A 109 -16.47 -12.57 6.20
C LYS A 109 -17.59 -12.31 7.22
N ASP A 110 -17.25 -11.85 8.42
CA ASP A 110 -18.18 -11.48 9.51
C ASP A 110 -18.72 -10.05 9.39
N GLY A 111 -18.23 -9.26 8.43
CA GLY A 111 -18.64 -7.87 8.20
C GLY A 111 -17.73 -6.83 8.84
N ASP A 112 -16.73 -7.24 9.64
CA ASP A 112 -15.76 -6.31 10.22
C ASP A 112 -14.79 -5.76 9.16
N ILE A 113 -14.22 -4.58 9.41
CA ILE A 113 -13.24 -4.00 8.50
C ILE A 113 -11.90 -4.71 8.69
N ASN A 114 -11.41 -5.38 7.64
CA ASN A 114 -10.08 -5.94 7.62
C ASN A 114 -9.05 -4.85 7.32
N LYS A 115 -9.28 -4.12 6.23
CA LYS A 115 -8.32 -3.19 5.65
C LYS A 115 -9.05 -1.96 5.12
N LEU A 116 -8.53 -0.78 5.44
CA LEU A 116 -8.98 0.51 4.93
C LEU A 116 -7.82 1.18 4.22
N ILE A 117 -8.00 1.47 2.94
CA ILE A 117 -7.04 2.23 2.13
C ILE A 117 -7.65 3.60 1.90
N LYS A 118 -6.95 4.67 2.26
CA LYS A 118 -7.33 6.04 1.92
C LYS A 118 -6.36 6.58 0.88
N GLY A 119 -6.91 7.05 -0.23
CA GLY A 119 -6.21 7.88 -1.21
C GLY A 119 -6.68 9.32 -1.05
N ARG A 120 -5.85 10.20 -0.48
CA ARG A 120 -6.16 11.64 -0.41
C ARG A 120 -5.48 12.34 -1.57
N TYR A 121 -6.26 13.08 -2.34
CA TYR A 121 -5.78 13.84 -3.49
C TYR A 121 -5.28 15.20 -3.01
N LEU A 122 -3.96 15.40 -2.99
CA LEU A 122 -3.33 16.70 -2.81
C LEU A 122 -2.66 17.05 -4.15
N ASN A 123 -3.19 18.04 -4.87
CA ASN A 123 -2.57 18.58 -6.08
C ASN A 123 -2.10 17.51 -7.11
N LYS A 124 -3.00 16.60 -7.51
CA LYS A 124 -2.70 15.51 -8.48
C LYS A 124 -1.88 14.33 -7.94
N LEU A 125 -1.63 14.30 -6.64
CA LEU A 125 -0.84 13.28 -5.98
C LEU A 125 -1.67 12.50 -4.95
N ILE A 126 -1.49 11.18 -4.90
CA ILE A 126 -2.25 10.29 -4.01
C ILE A 126 -1.45 10.04 -2.73
N VAL A 127 -1.80 10.75 -1.65
CA VAL A 127 -1.39 10.32 -0.31
C VAL A 127 -2.11 9.02 -0.01
N LYS A 128 -1.36 7.95 0.20
CA LYS A 128 -1.90 6.60 0.42
C LYS A 128 -1.67 6.18 1.85
N GLU A 129 -2.75 5.91 2.57
CA GLU A 129 -2.71 5.38 3.93
C GLU A 129 -3.38 4.01 3.96
N ILE A 130 -2.75 3.05 4.63
CA ILE A 130 -3.30 1.71 4.80
C ILE A 130 -3.46 1.44 6.29
N TYR A 131 -4.70 1.21 6.68
CA TYR A 131 -5.07 0.80 8.03
C TYR A 131 -5.49 -0.67 8.00
N THR A 132 -5.03 -1.46 8.95
CA THR A 132 -5.47 -2.84 9.17
C THR A 132 -6.00 -2.95 10.59
N ASN A 133 -7.22 -3.47 10.75
CA ASN A 133 -7.91 -3.52 12.05
C ASN A 133 -7.91 -2.18 12.82
N GLY A 134 -7.92 -1.04 12.11
CA GLY A 134 -7.90 0.31 12.70
C GLY A 134 -6.52 0.90 12.97
N VAL A 135 -5.43 0.11 12.87
CA VAL A 135 -4.06 0.59 13.05
C VAL A 135 -3.47 1.02 11.71
N LEU A 136 -2.89 2.22 11.64
CA LEU A 136 -2.14 2.68 10.46
C LEU A 136 -0.86 1.84 10.35
N LEU A 137 -0.65 1.15 9.23
CA LEU A 137 0.56 0.35 9.00
C LEU A 137 1.47 0.94 7.94
N TYR A 138 0.92 1.83 7.09
CA TYR A 138 1.67 2.39 5.97
C TYR A 138 1.11 3.74 5.55
N GLN A 139 2.00 4.66 5.23
CA GLN A 139 1.71 5.96 4.64
C GLN A 139 2.72 6.25 3.53
N ASN A 140 2.21 6.69 2.39
CA ASN A 140 2.99 7.31 1.34
C ASN A 140 2.50 8.74 1.15
N VAL A 141 3.38 9.70 1.33
CA VAL A 141 3.18 11.10 0.93
C VAL A 141 4.05 11.34 -0.30
N PRO A 142 3.45 11.36 -1.51
CA PRO A 142 4.24 11.48 -2.72
C PRO A 142 4.86 12.88 -2.89
N PRO A 143 5.87 13.01 -3.76
CA PRO A 143 6.62 14.25 -3.90
C PRO A 143 5.80 15.42 -4.46
N THR A 144 5.68 16.49 -3.68
CA THR A 144 4.96 17.71 -4.12
C THR A 144 5.91 18.71 -4.76
N GLU A 145 5.39 19.59 -5.63
CA GLU A 145 6.17 20.69 -6.21
C GLU A 145 6.77 21.65 -5.15
N SER A 146 6.25 21.63 -3.92
CA SER A 146 6.72 22.45 -2.80
C SER A 146 7.83 21.83 -1.94
N GLU A 147 8.15 20.54 -2.11
CA GLU A 147 9.15 19.81 -1.30
C GLU A 147 10.28 19.23 -2.15
N ASP A 148 10.83 20.01 -3.08
CA ASP A 148 11.98 19.64 -3.92
C ASP A 148 11.83 18.31 -4.71
N GLY A 149 10.60 17.83 -4.90
CA GLY A 149 10.37 16.54 -5.56
C GLY A 149 10.76 15.32 -4.71
N ILE A 150 10.75 15.45 -3.37
CA ILE A 150 10.95 14.34 -2.42
C ILE A 150 9.61 13.80 -1.89
N GLY A 151 9.42 12.48 -2.00
CA GLY A 151 8.32 11.75 -1.39
C GLY A 151 8.75 11.05 -0.10
N HIS A 152 7.80 10.79 0.80
CA HIS A 152 8.02 10.21 2.13
C HIS A 152 7.23 8.91 2.29
N LEU A 153 7.91 7.88 2.77
CA LEU A 153 7.34 6.59 3.11
C LEU A 153 7.51 6.35 4.60
N ARG A 154 6.42 5.95 5.26
CA ARG A 154 6.43 5.54 6.66
C ARG A 154 5.68 4.23 6.85
N GLY A 155 6.23 3.38 7.71
CA GLY A 155 5.60 2.15 8.18
C GLY A 155 5.49 2.16 9.69
N TRP A 156 4.51 1.45 10.23
CA TRP A 156 4.27 1.34 11.66
C TRP A 156 4.11 -0.12 12.07
N HIS A 157 4.55 -0.44 13.27
CA HIS A 157 4.30 -1.71 13.95
C HIS A 157 2.83 -1.83 14.33
N GLU A 158 2.38 -3.06 14.64
CA GLU A 158 0.99 -3.31 15.04
C GLU A 158 0.59 -2.59 16.34
N ASN A 159 1.57 -2.26 17.18
CA ASN A 159 1.37 -1.46 18.39
C ASN A 159 1.21 0.05 18.12
N GLY A 160 1.32 0.48 16.86
CA GLY A 160 1.20 1.87 16.43
C GLY A 160 2.50 2.69 16.52
N GLN A 161 3.60 2.10 16.96
CA GLN A 161 4.92 2.74 16.95
C GLN A 161 5.48 2.78 15.53
N LEU A 162 6.24 3.82 15.19
CA LEU A 162 6.91 3.92 13.89
C LEU A 162 7.88 2.74 13.74
N SER A 163 7.86 2.05 12.60
CA SER A 163 8.74 0.92 12.31
C SER A 163 9.81 1.26 11.29
N VAL A 164 9.49 2.12 10.32
CA VAL A 164 10.42 2.57 9.29
C VAL A 164 10.01 3.94 8.77
N GLU A 165 10.99 4.77 8.45
CA GLU A 165 10.78 5.93 7.60
C GLU A 165 11.91 6.08 6.57
N THR A 166 11.53 6.50 5.37
CA THR A 166 12.49 6.80 4.30
C THR A 166 11.90 7.77 3.28
N THR A 167 12.77 8.34 2.46
CA THR A 167 12.41 9.26 1.38
C THR A 167 12.75 8.68 0.01
N TYR A 168 12.14 9.22 -1.03
CA TYR A 168 12.36 8.80 -2.42
C TYR A 168 12.21 9.98 -3.39
N THR A 169 12.89 9.92 -4.53
CA THR A 169 12.81 10.93 -5.60
C THR A 169 12.61 10.23 -6.94
N GLY A 170 11.55 10.58 -7.67
CA GLY A 170 11.18 9.87 -8.89
C GLY A 170 11.01 8.37 -8.64
N ASP A 171 11.81 7.56 -9.35
CA ASP A 171 11.78 6.09 -9.27
C ASP A 171 12.76 5.50 -8.24
N GLN A 172 13.56 6.34 -7.57
CA GLN A 172 14.61 5.90 -6.66
C GLN A 172 14.10 5.79 -5.22
N VAL A 173 13.74 4.56 -4.84
CA VAL A 173 13.37 4.23 -3.46
C VAL A 173 14.64 4.19 -2.62
N ARG A 174 14.63 4.88 -1.47
CA ARG A 174 15.79 5.19 -0.60
C ARG A 174 16.68 6.28 -1.22
N GLN A 175 16.21 7.51 -1.12
CA GLN A 175 17.02 8.69 -1.35
C GLN A 175 17.07 9.48 -0.04
N GLY A 176 18.24 9.77 0.50
CA GLY A 176 18.37 10.40 1.82
C GLY A 176 18.46 9.37 2.94
N LEU A 177 17.74 9.60 4.05
CA LEU A 177 17.86 8.79 5.26
C LEU A 177 16.83 7.65 5.27
N LEU A 178 17.26 6.46 5.64
CA LEU A 178 16.43 5.33 6.02
C LEU A 178 16.66 5.04 7.50
N ILE A 179 15.57 5.01 8.27
CA ILE A 179 15.61 4.69 9.69
C ILE A 179 14.64 3.55 9.96
N GLU A 180 15.10 2.50 10.64
CA GLU A 180 14.26 1.42 11.15
C GLU A 180 14.25 1.43 12.67
N TYR A 181 13.10 1.10 13.25
CA TYR A 181 12.85 1.10 14.68
C TYR A 181 12.35 -0.26 15.15
N ASP A 182 12.71 -0.67 16.37
CA ASP A 182 12.05 -1.80 17.05
C ASP A 182 10.65 -1.42 17.56
N GLU A 183 9.95 -2.39 18.16
CA GLU A 183 8.58 -2.21 18.65
C GLU A 183 8.51 -1.22 19.83
N GLU A 184 9.60 -1.03 20.56
CA GLU A 184 9.75 -0.06 21.63
C GLU A 184 10.10 1.35 21.12
N GLY A 185 10.35 1.51 19.82
CA GLY A 185 10.67 2.78 19.18
C GLY A 185 12.15 3.15 19.22
N ASN A 186 13.04 2.22 19.55
CA ASN A 186 14.48 2.43 19.46
C ASN A 186 14.96 2.23 18.02
N ILE A 187 15.87 3.09 17.56
CA ILE A 187 16.51 2.93 16.25
C ILE A 187 17.35 1.66 16.26
N ILE A 188 17.09 0.76 15.31
CA ILE A 188 17.87 -0.47 15.10
C ILE A 188 18.76 -0.39 13.86
N THR A 189 18.37 0.40 12.86
CA THR A 189 19.12 0.62 11.62
C THR A 189 19.05 2.10 11.26
N GLN A 190 20.17 2.68 10.87
CA GLN A 190 20.18 4.03 10.29
C GLN A 190 21.18 4.12 9.14
N GLU A 191 20.68 4.41 7.95
CA GLU A 191 21.45 4.37 6.71
C GLU A 191 21.15 5.58 5.83
N ARG A 192 22.18 6.10 5.16
CA ARG A 192 22.03 7.14 4.14
C ARG A 192 22.21 6.54 2.75
N TYR A 193 21.32 6.91 1.85
CA TYR A 193 21.34 6.52 0.45
C TYR A 193 21.40 7.75 -0.46
N GLU A 194 22.19 7.64 -1.52
CA GLU A 194 22.27 8.63 -2.60
C GLU A 194 22.24 7.91 -3.94
N ASP A 195 21.38 8.37 -4.85
CA ASP A 195 21.10 7.74 -6.14
C ASP A 195 20.69 6.26 -6.00
N GLY A 196 19.92 5.96 -4.95
CA GLY A 196 19.49 4.61 -4.59
C GLY A 196 20.59 3.69 -4.06
N LYS A 197 21.80 4.21 -3.79
CA LYS A 197 22.93 3.43 -3.27
C LYS A 197 23.23 3.81 -1.83
N LEU A 198 23.50 2.80 -1.00
CA LEU A 198 23.97 3.02 0.36
C LEU A 198 25.31 3.75 0.31
N VAL A 199 25.38 4.93 0.91
CA VAL A 199 26.62 5.72 1.04
C VAL A 199 27.19 5.67 2.45
N GLU A 200 26.33 5.51 3.46
CA GLU A 200 26.75 5.54 4.87
C GLU A 200 25.83 4.67 5.73
N THR A 201 26.43 3.83 6.58
CA THR A 201 25.74 3.18 7.70
C THR A 201 26.09 3.95 8.97
N ILE A 202 25.08 4.58 9.58
CA ILE A 202 25.21 5.40 10.79
C ILE A 202 25.01 4.53 12.03
N LYS A 203 24.11 3.54 11.95
CA LYS A 203 23.84 2.57 13.01
C LYS A 203 23.53 1.19 12.43
#